data_AF-A0A816C1K7-F1
#
_entry.id   AF-A0A816C1K7-F1
#
_cell.length_a   1.000
_cell.length_b   1.000
_cell.length_c   1.000
_cell.angle_alpha   90.00
_cell.angle_beta   90.00
_cell.angle_gamma   90.00
#
_symmetry.space_group_name_H-M   'P 1'
#
loop_
_entity.id
_entity.type
_entity.pdbx_description
1 polymer ?
#
loop_
_entity_poly.entity_id
_entity_poly.type
_entity_poly.pdbx_seq_one_letter_code
_entity_poly.pdbx_strand_id
1 'polypeptide(L)'
;MAAARFIRFFSRRQTKNHATTLNDETIQQNNTKFRPNLLNSNGKIHSIGKHQPTNPIKNGLVCTVVFLDGDDVNFEVDRKALGKCLYDRVIAHTKLIEPDYFGLQFTDTHNVKQWLDPTKSIKKQCKIGPPYTFRLRVKFYTSDPQNLHDELTRYLFVLQLKDDIRTGKLDCPSGPDVELAALSMQ
;
A
#
# COMPACT_ATOMS: atom_id res chain seq x y z
N MET A 1 25.87 -7.92 0.66
CA MET A 1 26.14 -6.99 1.80
C MET A 1 25.53 -5.57 1.68
N ALA A 2 24.79 -5.21 0.62
CA ALA A 2 24.22 -3.86 0.46
C ALA A 2 22.81 -3.67 1.07
N ALA A 3 21.99 -4.72 1.14
CA ALA A 3 20.61 -4.64 1.65
C ALA A 3 20.54 -4.29 3.15
N ALA A 4 21.45 -4.83 3.97
CA ALA A 4 21.49 -4.58 5.42
C ALA A 4 21.91 -3.15 5.81
N ARG A 5 22.63 -2.42 4.93
CA ARG A 5 23.06 -1.04 5.19
C ARG A 5 21.97 -0.01 4.87
N PHE A 6 21.06 -0.32 3.95
CA PHE A 6 19.96 0.58 3.60
C PHE A 6 18.84 0.59 4.66
N ILE A 7 18.59 -0.55 5.30
CA ILE A 7 17.62 -0.68 6.41
C ILE A 7 18.03 0.18 7.62
N ARG A 8 19.33 0.24 7.96
CA ARG A 8 19.84 1.13 9.02
C ARG A 8 19.75 2.62 8.66
N PHE A 9 19.84 2.98 7.38
CA PHE A 9 19.88 4.39 6.97
C PHE A 9 18.50 5.07 7.11
N PHE A 10 17.40 4.34 6.91
CA PHE A 10 16.05 4.91 7.06
C PHE A 10 15.49 4.83 8.49
N SER A 11 15.89 3.82 9.28
CA SER A 11 15.52 3.72 10.72
C SER A 11 16.11 4.87 11.57
N ARG A 12 17.28 5.40 11.19
CA ARG A 12 17.90 6.55 11.88
C ARG A 12 17.23 7.91 11.62
N ARG A 13 16.32 8.02 10.64
CA ARG A 13 15.71 9.31 10.28
C ARG A 13 14.43 9.64 11.05
N GLN A 14 13.92 8.70 11.87
CA GLN A 14 12.76 8.91 12.74
C GLN A 14 13.12 9.22 14.21
N THR A 15 14.41 9.30 14.58
CA THR A 15 14.83 9.57 15.97
C THR A 15 15.50 10.93 16.16
N LYS A 16 15.01 11.95 15.48
CA LYS A 16 15.31 13.36 15.83
C LYS A 16 14.06 14.18 15.57
N ASN A 17 13.19 14.26 16.57
CA ASN A 17 12.47 15.47 16.94
C ASN A 17 11.85 15.28 18.34
N HIS A 18 12.21 16.20 19.22
CA HIS A 18 11.63 16.54 20.53
C HIS A 18 11.68 15.52 21.69
N ALA A 19 12.63 15.77 22.60
CA ALA A 19 12.44 15.58 24.03
C ALA A 19 12.67 16.94 24.74
N THR A 20 11.65 17.47 25.38
CA THR A 20 11.76 18.43 26.51
C THR A 20 10.54 18.22 27.39
N THR A 21 10.77 18.36 28.69
CA THR A 21 10.18 17.57 29.77
C THR A 21 9.45 18.48 30.76
N LEU A 22 8.32 17.97 31.28
CA LEU A 22 7.57 18.29 32.52
C LEU A 22 6.81 19.63 32.64
N ASN A 23 5.55 19.57 33.09
CA ASN A 23 5.15 19.78 34.51
C ASN A 23 3.66 19.45 34.72
N ASP A 24 3.34 18.91 35.90
CA ASP A 24 2.02 18.52 36.41
C ASP A 24 1.15 19.71 36.89
N GLU A 25 -0.17 19.45 36.94
CA GLU A 25 -1.18 19.84 37.94
C GLU A 25 -2.50 20.48 37.43
N THR A 26 -3.60 20.02 38.06
CA THR A 26 -4.92 20.65 38.30
C THR A 26 -6.15 20.23 37.47
N ILE A 27 -6.81 19.16 37.96
CA ILE A 27 -8.21 18.97 38.38
C ILE A 27 -9.34 19.98 37.97
N GLN A 28 -10.54 19.40 37.75
CA GLN A 28 -11.94 19.94 37.73
C GLN A 28 -12.50 20.38 36.36
N GLN A 29 -13.68 19.92 35.91
CA GLN A 29 -14.99 20.23 36.50
C GLN A 29 -15.94 20.85 35.47
N ASN A 30 -16.42 20.13 34.43
CA ASN A 30 -17.61 20.56 33.68
C ASN A 30 -18.24 19.48 32.78
N ASN A 31 -19.15 18.73 33.39
CA ASN A 31 -20.24 18.01 32.75
C ASN A 31 -21.28 19.02 32.22
N THR A 32 -21.65 18.96 30.93
CA THR A 32 -23.02 19.31 30.49
C THR A 32 -23.33 18.84 29.05
N LYS A 33 -24.36 17.99 28.95
CA LYS A 33 -25.50 18.05 28.00
C LYS A 33 -25.30 17.60 26.54
N PHE A 34 -25.83 16.40 26.28
CA PHE A 34 -26.77 16.04 25.19
C PHE A 34 -27.09 17.14 24.16
N ARG A 35 -26.91 16.84 22.86
CA ARG A 35 -27.97 16.85 21.82
C ARG A 35 -27.56 16.06 20.55
N PRO A 36 -28.41 15.15 20.04
CA PRO A 36 -28.31 14.59 18.68
C PRO A 36 -28.98 15.50 17.64
N ASN A 37 -28.47 15.42 16.40
CA ASN A 37 -29.03 15.88 15.10
C ASN A 37 -29.49 17.34 14.96
N LEU A 38 -28.86 18.07 14.02
CA LEU A 38 -29.52 19.16 13.29
C LEU A 38 -30.05 18.64 11.95
N LEU A 39 -31.37 18.67 11.80
CA LEU A 39 -32.06 18.67 10.50
C LEU A 39 -31.60 19.89 9.69
N ASN A 40 -31.27 19.69 8.41
CA ASN A 40 -31.28 20.76 7.41
C ASN A 40 -32.64 20.77 6.72
N SER A 41 -33.31 21.93 6.71
CA SER A 41 -34.57 22.16 6.03
C SER A 41 -34.33 22.24 4.52
N ASN A 42 -34.30 21.09 3.85
CA ASN A 42 -34.56 20.93 2.41
C ASN A 42 -34.68 19.44 2.13
N GLY A 43 -35.91 18.91 2.13
CA GLY A 43 -36.24 17.50 1.99
C GLY A 43 -35.79 16.86 0.68
N LYS A 44 -34.50 16.57 0.55
CA LYS A 44 -33.92 15.82 -0.57
C LYS A 44 -33.09 14.66 -0.04
N ILE A 45 -33.73 13.49 -0.01
CA ILE A 45 -33.12 12.20 0.26
C ILE A 45 -32.06 11.98 -0.82
N HIS A 46 -30.77 12.13 -0.49
CA HIS A 46 -29.72 11.63 -1.37
C HIS A 46 -29.56 10.15 -1.06
N SER A 47 -30.09 9.32 -1.96
CA SER A 47 -29.78 7.89 -1.99
C SER A 47 -28.27 7.69 -1.91
N ILE A 48 -27.85 6.79 -1.02
CA ILE A 48 -26.49 6.24 -0.97
C ILE A 48 -26.17 5.72 -2.38
N GLY A 49 -25.32 6.49 -3.08
CA GLY A 49 -25.02 6.31 -4.49
C GLY A 49 -24.18 5.07 -4.69
N LYS A 50 -24.78 4.10 -5.37
CA LYS A 50 -24.16 2.95 -6.04
C LYS A 50 -22.95 3.40 -6.87
N HIS A 51 -21.97 2.51 -7.03
CA HIS A 51 -20.81 2.64 -7.93
C HIS A 51 -21.13 3.54 -9.13
N GLN A 52 -20.48 4.70 -9.16
CA GLN A 52 -20.61 5.64 -10.26
C GLN A 52 -19.86 5.05 -11.46
N PRO A 53 -20.52 4.75 -12.60
CA PRO A 53 -19.79 4.46 -13.82
C PRO A 53 -19.11 5.77 -14.23
N THR A 54 -17.79 5.83 -14.05
CA THR A 54 -17.00 6.96 -14.52
C THR A 54 -17.15 7.01 -16.03
N ASN A 55 -17.66 8.12 -16.57
CA ASN A 55 -17.68 8.38 -18.02
C ASN A 55 -16.34 7.95 -18.64
N PRO A 56 -16.33 7.26 -19.79
CA PRO A 56 -15.10 6.80 -20.42
C PRO A 56 -14.16 8.01 -20.59
N ILE A 57 -12.99 7.91 -19.97
CA ILE A 57 -12.01 9.00 -19.96
C ILE A 57 -11.53 9.14 -21.41
N LYS A 58 -12.01 10.17 -22.12
CA LYS A 58 -11.51 10.50 -23.47
C LYS A 58 -10.00 10.67 -23.36
N ASN A 59 -9.24 9.74 -23.96
CA ASN A 59 -7.76 9.66 -23.91
C ASN A 59 -7.14 9.15 -22.59
N GLY A 60 -7.82 8.28 -21.85
CA GLY A 60 -7.26 7.58 -20.67
C GLY A 60 -6.02 6.74 -20.96
N LEU A 61 -5.24 6.49 -19.92
CA LEU A 61 -4.12 5.56 -19.90
C LEU A 61 -4.56 4.30 -19.14
N VAL A 62 -4.45 3.15 -19.79
CA VAL A 62 -4.78 1.85 -19.21
C VAL A 62 -3.54 1.31 -18.48
N CYS A 63 -3.68 1.12 -17.17
CA CYS A 63 -2.68 0.49 -16.30
C CYS A 63 -3.17 -0.89 -15.88
N THR A 64 -2.46 -1.95 -16.26
CA THR A 64 -2.71 -3.30 -15.75
C THR A 64 -1.89 -3.49 -14.48
N VAL A 65 -2.54 -3.80 -13.36
CA VAL A 65 -1.87 -4.03 -12.07
C VAL A 65 -2.02 -5.50 -11.70
N VAL A 66 -0.90 -6.19 -11.56
CA VAL A 66 -0.85 -7.58 -11.05
C VAL A 66 -0.70 -7.54 -9.53
N PHE A 67 -1.60 -8.21 -8.83
CA PHE A 67 -1.64 -8.30 -7.38
C PHE A 67 -0.75 -9.42 -6.84
N LEU A 68 -0.81 -9.65 -5.52
CA LEU A 68 0.04 -10.62 -4.83
C LEU A 68 -0.54 -12.05 -4.86
N ASP A 69 -1.84 -12.18 -5.07
CA ASP A 69 -2.57 -13.42 -5.33
C ASP A 69 -2.41 -13.91 -6.78
N GLY A 70 -1.95 -13.04 -7.68
CA GLY A 70 -1.72 -13.34 -9.10
C GLY A 70 -2.77 -12.77 -10.03
N ASP A 71 -3.87 -12.23 -9.48
CA ASP A 71 -4.91 -11.57 -10.27
C ASP A 71 -4.37 -10.28 -10.89
N ASP A 72 -4.92 -9.90 -12.04
CA ASP A 72 -4.63 -8.64 -12.70
C ASP A 72 -5.90 -7.82 -12.97
N VAL A 73 -5.83 -6.52 -12.70
CA VAL A 73 -6.94 -5.59 -12.90
C VAL A 73 -6.48 -4.39 -13.71
N ASN A 74 -7.33 -3.97 -14.64
CA ASN A 74 -7.11 -2.78 -15.45
C ASN A 74 -7.69 -1.53 -14.76
N PHE A 75 -6.86 -0.51 -14.63
CA PHE A 75 -7.22 0.80 -14.10
C PHE A 75 -7.07 1.85 -15.20
N GLU A 76 -8.14 2.59 -15.48
CA GLU A 76 -8.09 3.74 -16.38
C GLU A 76 -7.81 5.02 -15.60
N VAL A 77 -6.69 5.67 -15.90
CA VAL A 77 -6.30 6.95 -15.29
C VAL A 77 -6.13 8.02 -16.36
N ASP A 78 -6.11 9.30 -15.97
CA ASP A 78 -5.78 10.39 -16.89
C ASP A 78 -4.38 10.19 -17.50
N ARG A 79 -4.20 10.52 -18.78
CA ARG A 79 -2.91 10.46 -19.48
C ARG A 79 -1.78 11.22 -18.78
N LYS A 80 -2.09 12.29 -18.05
CA LYS A 80 -1.15 13.11 -17.27
C LYS A 80 -1.13 12.75 -15.79
N ALA A 81 -1.85 11.71 -15.37
CA ALA A 81 -1.97 11.32 -13.98
C ALA A 81 -0.60 11.07 -13.32
N LEU A 82 -0.50 11.51 -12.07
CA LEU A 82 0.62 11.19 -11.19
C LEU A 82 0.57 9.73 -10.76
N GLY A 83 1.72 9.16 -10.38
CA GLY A 83 1.79 7.81 -9.83
C GLY A 83 0.87 7.63 -8.62
N LYS A 84 0.69 8.68 -7.81
CA LYS A 84 -0.23 8.70 -6.68
C LYS A 84 -1.67 8.37 -7.09
N CYS A 85 -2.14 8.88 -8.23
CA CYS A 85 -3.51 8.65 -8.68
C CYS A 85 -3.80 7.17 -8.98
N LEU A 86 -2.83 6.45 -9.56
CA LEU A 86 -2.93 5.00 -9.76
C LEU A 86 -2.83 4.28 -8.41
N TYR A 87 -1.83 4.64 -7.59
CA TYR A 87 -1.61 4.04 -6.29
C TYR A 87 -2.84 4.10 -5.39
N ASP A 88 -3.45 5.29 -5.23
CA ASP A 88 -4.64 5.49 -4.42
C ASP A 88 -5.81 4.59 -4.88
N ARG A 89 -5.99 4.41 -6.19
CA ARG A 89 -7.03 3.52 -6.74
C ARG A 89 -6.76 2.05 -6.45
N VAL A 90 -5.49 1.62 -6.51
CA VAL A 90 -5.08 0.26 -6.17
C VAL A 90 -5.30 -0.01 -4.68
N ILE A 91 -4.93 0.92 -3.81
CA ILE A 91 -5.15 0.83 -2.36
C ILE A 91 -6.65 0.79 -2.05
N ALA A 92 -7.46 1.63 -2.70
CA ALA A 92 -8.91 1.61 -2.54
C ALA A 92 -9.54 0.30 -3.03
N HIS A 93 -9.07 -0.25 -4.15
CA HIS A 93 -9.55 -1.53 -4.70
C HIS A 93 -9.26 -2.70 -3.77
N THR A 94 -8.05 -2.74 -3.21
CA THR A 94 -7.60 -3.78 -2.28
C THR A 94 -8.20 -3.61 -0.88
N LYS A 95 -8.72 -2.43 -0.54
CA LYS A 95 -9.22 -2.08 0.81
C LYS A 95 -8.13 -2.18 1.88
N LEU A 96 -6.88 -1.90 1.51
CA LEU A 96 -5.74 -1.91 2.42
C LEU A 96 -5.85 -0.78 3.46
N ILE A 97 -5.81 -1.14 4.74
CA ILE A 97 -5.80 -0.20 5.88
C ILE A 97 -4.39 0.29 6.19
N GLU A 98 -3.37 -0.57 6.00
CA GLU A 98 -1.96 -0.26 6.26
C GLU A 98 -1.15 -0.16 4.94
N PRO A 99 -1.45 0.80 4.04
CA PRO A 99 -0.86 0.86 2.71
C PRO A 99 0.63 1.23 2.71
N ASP A 100 1.16 1.76 3.81
CA ASP A 100 2.54 2.26 3.89
C ASP A 100 3.60 1.17 3.67
N TYR A 101 3.23 -0.10 3.87
CA TYR A 101 4.12 -1.23 3.61
C TYR A 101 4.23 -1.60 2.14
N PHE A 102 3.32 -1.14 1.30
CA PHE A 102 3.18 -1.57 -0.09
C PHE A 102 3.68 -0.51 -1.08
N GLY A 103 3.88 -0.95 -2.32
CA GLY A 103 4.22 -0.08 -3.43
C GLY A 103 3.90 -0.74 -4.77
N LEU A 104 3.88 0.08 -5.82
CA LEU A 104 3.79 -0.41 -7.19
C LEU A 104 5.18 -0.48 -7.81
N GLN A 105 5.50 -1.61 -8.42
CA GLN A 105 6.70 -1.78 -9.23
C GLN A 105 6.36 -1.88 -10.72
N PHE A 106 7.23 -1.37 -11.57
CA PHE A 106 7.20 -1.61 -13.01
C PHE A 106 8.59 -2.02 -13.49
N THR A 107 8.66 -2.59 -14.67
CA THR A 107 9.93 -2.89 -15.33
C THR A 107 10.28 -1.74 -16.27
N ASP A 108 11.50 -1.20 -16.14
CA ASP A 108 11.99 -0.16 -17.05
C ASP A 108 12.55 -0.75 -18.36
N THR A 109 12.98 0.12 -19.27
CA THR A 109 13.55 -0.26 -20.58
C THR A 109 14.84 -1.07 -20.50
N HIS A 110 15.50 -1.10 -19.34
CA HIS A 110 16.71 -1.88 -19.09
C HIS A 110 16.41 -3.19 -18.36
N ASN A 111 15.13 -3.59 -18.31
CA ASN A 111 14.66 -4.78 -17.61
C ASN A 111 14.91 -4.74 -16.09
N VAL A 112 15.04 -3.54 -15.50
CA VAL A 112 15.23 -3.35 -14.07
C VAL A 112 13.89 -3.02 -13.41
N LYS A 113 13.62 -3.64 -12.26
CA LYS A 113 12.43 -3.36 -11.45
C LYS A 113 12.59 -1.99 -10.78
N GLN A 114 11.68 -1.07 -11.07
CA GLN A 114 11.63 0.28 -10.49
C GLN A 114 10.36 0.46 -9.67
N TRP A 115 10.45 1.21 -8.57
CA TRP A 115 9.28 1.63 -7.82
C TRP A 115 8.61 2.83 -8.51
N LEU A 116 7.29 2.81 -8.57
CA LEU A 116 6.50 3.95 -9.01
C LEU A 116 6.67 5.10 -8.02
N ASP A 117 7.14 6.25 -8.53
CA ASP A 117 7.22 7.49 -7.78
C ASP A 117 5.84 8.16 -7.78
N PRO A 118 5.20 8.35 -6.60
CA PRO A 118 3.87 8.92 -6.53
C PRO A 118 3.81 10.38 -6.99
N THR A 119 4.95 11.10 -6.95
CA THR A 119 5.04 12.53 -7.29
C THR A 119 5.22 12.80 -8.78
N LYS A 120 5.55 11.76 -9.58
CA LYS A 120 5.82 11.90 -11.01
C LYS A 120 4.68 11.33 -11.85
N SER A 121 4.45 11.92 -13.02
CA SER A 121 3.47 11.38 -13.98
C SER A 121 3.87 9.98 -14.45
N ILE A 122 2.91 9.06 -14.56
CA ILE A 122 3.15 7.65 -14.91
C ILE A 122 3.91 7.53 -16.24
N LYS A 123 3.45 8.23 -17.29
CA LYS A 123 4.07 8.23 -18.63
C LYS A 123 5.53 8.74 -18.65
N LYS A 124 5.93 9.56 -17.68
CA LYS A 124 7.32 10.05 -17.60
C LYS A 124 8.29 8.99 -17.08
N GLN A 125 7.84 8.09 -16.20
CA GLN A 125 8.69 7.09 -15.55
C GLN A 125 8.54 5.69 -16.16
N CYS A 126 7.32 5.26 -16.48
CA CYS A 126 7.08 3.99 -17.15
C CYS A 126 7.04 4.21 -18.66
N LYS A 127 8.03 3.67 -19.38
CA LYS A 127 8.17 3.79 -20.84
C LYS A 127 7.65 2.58 -21.60
N ILE A 128 7.57 1.43 -20.94
CA ILE A 128 7.06 0.19 -21.52
C ILE A 128 5.54 0.19 -21.42
N GLY A 129 4.89 0.19 -22.59
CA GLY A 129 3.44 0.14 -22.75
C GLY A 129 3.01 0.77 -24.09
N PRO A 130 1.71 0.70 -24.44
CA PRO A 130 0.64 0.00 -23.72
C PRO A 130 0.63 -1.54 -23.94
N PRO A 131 0.03 -2.33 -23.01
CA PRO A 131 -0.49 -1.89 -21.71
C PRO A 131 0.64 -1.51 -20.74
N TYR A 132 0.39 -0.53 -19.86
CA TYR A 132 1.35 -0.18 -18.82
C TYR A 132 1.18 -1.14 -17.64
N THR A 133 2.15 -2.03 -17.43
CA THR A 133 2.05 -3.08 -16.41
C THR A 133 2.76 -2.69 -15.11
N PHE A 134 2.04 -2.81 -14.01
CA PHE A 134 2.53 -2.61 -12.65
C PHE A 134 2.29 -3.86 -11.80
N ARG A 135 3.03 -3.98 -10.70
CA ARG A 135 2.92 -5.08 -9.74
C ARG A 135 2.82 -4.52 -8.34
N LEU A 136 1.77 -4.88 -7.60
CA LEU A 136 1.71 -4.58 -6.17
C LEU A 136 2.72 -5.47 -5.44
N ARG A 137 3.60 -4.87 -4.64
CA ARG A 137 4.66 -5.56 -3.91
C ARG A 137 4.85 -4.95 -2.52
N VAL A 138 5.36 -5.75 -1.58
CA VAL A 138 5.81 -5.23 -0.28
C VAL A 138 7.10 -4.45 -0.49
N LYS A 139 7.10 -3.19 -0.05
CA LYS A 139 8.23 -2.26 -0.14
C LYS A 139 9.03 -2.21 1.15
N PHE A 140 8.34 -2.27 2.29
CA PHE A 140 8.96 -2.25 3.61
C PHE A 140 8.49 -3.46 4.41
N TYR A 141 9.41 -4.35 4.77
CA TYR A 141 9.11 -5.51 5.62
C TYR A 141 9.26 -5.09 7.08
N THR A 142 8.33 -5.55 7.92
CA THR A 142 8.50 -5.49 9.38
C THR A 142 9.26 -6.74 9.85
N SER A 143 10.14 -6.58 10.84
CA SER A 143 10.78 -7.70 11.53
C SER A 143 9.88 -8.32 12.59
N ASP A 144 8.86 -7.60 13.04
CA ASP A 144 7.89 -8.07 14.03
C ASP A 144 6.50 -8.19 13.39
N PRO A 145 5.94 -9.42 13.29
CA PRO A 145 4.60 -9.65 12.79
C PRO A 145 3.50 -8.90 13.55
N GLN A 146 3.72 -8.56 14.83
CA GLN A 146 2.74 -7.85 15.67
C GLN A 146 2.51 -6.40 15.20
N ASN A 147 3.42 -5.84 14.38
CA ASN A 147 3.24 -4.52 13.79
C ASN A 147 2.22 -4.48 12.64
N LEU A 148 1.77 -5.65 12.15
CA LEU A 148 0.73 -5.75 11.14
C LEU A 148 -0.59 -6.03 11.86
N HIS A 149 -1.43 -5.01 11.98
CA HIS A 149 -2.66 -5.11 12.76
C HIS A 149 -3.82 -5.65 11.91
N ASP A 150 -3.83 -5.33 10.63
CA ASP A 150 -4.86 -5.74 9.70
C ASP A 150 -4.62 -7.15 9.13
N GLU A 151 -5.68 -7.95 9.06
CA GLU A 151 -5.61 -9.34 8.61
C GLU A 151 -5.25 -9.45 7.12
N LEU A 152 -5.82 -8.57 6.28
CA LEU A 152 -5.51 -8.55 4.86
C LEU A 152 -4.04 -8.16 4.63
N THR A 153 -3.52 -7.18 5.38
CA THR A 153 -2.09 -6.85 5.34
C THR A 153 -1.21 -8.06 5.64
N ARG A 154 -1.50 -8.80 6.72
CA ARG A 154 -0.75 -10.03 7.08
C ARG A 154 -0.82 -11.08 5.97
N TYR A 155 -2.01 -11.31 5.42
CA TYR A 155 -2.20 -12.26 4.32
C TYR A 155 -1.36 -11.89 3.09
N LEU A 156 -1.41 -10.63 2.66
CA LEU A 156 -0.63 -10.15 1.50
C LEU A 156 0.89 -10.25 1.75
N PHE A 157 1.35 -10.04 2.98
CA PHE A 157 2.75 -10.29 3.35
C PHE A 157 3.14 -11.76 3.17
N VAL A 158 2.29 -12.70 3.60
CA VAL A 158 2.53 -14.14 3.40
C VAL A 158 2.62 -14.48 1.91
N LEU A 159 1.74 -13.93 1.08
CA LEU A 159 1.80 -14.12 -0.38
C LEU A 159 3.11 -13.60 -0.98
N GLN A 160 3.57 -12.42 -0.56
CA GLN A 160 4.86 -11.88 -1.00
C GLN A 160 6.03 -12.76 -0.57
N LEU A 161 6.03 -13.26 0.67
CA LEU A 161 7.08 -14.12 1.19
C LEU A 161 7.12 -15.46 0.43
N LYS A 162 5.95 -16.04 0.14
CA LYS A 162 5.84 -17.25 -0.71
C LYS A 162 6.47 -17.02 -2.09
N ASP A 163 6.17 -15.88 -2.73
CA ASP A 163 6.76 -15.53 -4.03
C ASP A 163 8.28 -15.29 -3.93
N ASP A 164 8.73 -14.61 -2.89
CA ASP A 164 10.16 -14.31 -2.68
C ASP A 164 10.99 -15.58 -2.43
N ILE A 165 10.45 -16.55 -1.68
CA ILE A 165 11.09 -17.87 -1.50
C ILE A 165 11.12 -18.63 -2.83
N ARG A 166 9.97 -18.70 -3.53
CA ARG A 166 9.85 -19.41 -4.82
C ARG A 166 10.80 -18.84 -5.88
N THR A 167 11.00 -17.52 -5.89
CA THR A 167 11.87 -16.84 -6.86
C THR A 167 13.34 -16.78 -6.43
N GLY A 168 13.68 -17.31 -5.25
CA GLY A 168 15.04 -17.28 -4.70
C GLY A 168 15.51 -15.89 -4.27
N LYS A 169 14.58 -14.94 -4.06
CA LYS A 169 14.89 -13.60 -3.52
C LYS A 169 15.14 -13.64 -2.02
N LEU A 170 14.53 -14.61 -1.32
CA LEU A 170 14.74 -14.86 0.09
C LEU A 170 15.32 -16.26 0.26
N ASP A 171 16.59 -16.32 0.68
CA ASP A 171 17.25 -17.58 1.01
C ASP A 171 16.61 -18.15 2.27
N CYS A 172 16.06 -19.35 2.16
CA CYS A 172 15.56 -20.08 3.31
C CYS A 172 16.71 -20.94 3.86
N PRO A 173 17.16 -20.72 5.12
CA PRO A 173 18.20 -21.57 5.70
C PRO A 173 17.67 -23.00 5.79
N SER A 174 18.35 -23.97 5.17
CA SER A 174 17.97 -25.38 5.13
C SER A 174 18.17 -26.07 6.49
N GLY A 175 17.37 -25.69 7.49
CA GLY A 175 17.29 -26.33 8.79
C GLY A 175 16.01 -27.18 8.94
N PRO A 176 15.94 -28.05 9.96
CA PRO A 176 14.75 -28.87 10.26
C PRO A 176 13.46 -28.06 10.47
N ASP A 177 13.57 -26.76 10.78
CA ASP A 177 12.42 -25.85 10.90
C ASP A 177 11.72 -25.56 9.56
N VAL A 178 12.42 -25.70 8.43
CA VAL A 178 11.84 -25.50 7.09
C VAL A 178 10.91 -26.65 6.71
N GLU A 179 11.21 -27.86 7.17
CA GLU A 179 10.37 -29.05 6.97
C GLU A 179 9.03 -28.90 7.73
N LEU A 180 9.08 -28.32 8.94
CA LEU A 180 7.90 -27.96 9.73
C LEU A 180 7.07 -26.84 9.08
N ALA A 181 7.73 -25.81 8.54
CA ALA A 181 7.04 -24.73 7.82
C ALA A 181 6.40 -25.21 6.50
N ALA A 182 7.04 -26.16 5.81
CA ALA A 182 6.49 -26.76 4.59
C ALA A 182 5.26 -27.63 4.87
N LEU A 183 5.26 -28.40 5.96
CA LEU A 183 4.13 -29.24 6.38
C LEU A 183 2.90 -28.42 6.82
N SER A 184 3.08 -27.18 7.25
CA SER A 184 1.98 -26.30 7.68
C SER A 184 1.34 -25.49 6.54
N MET A 185 1.84 -25.64 5.30
CA MET A 185 1.22 -25.05 4.10
C MET A 185 0.50 -26.07 3.20
N GLN A 186 0.44 -27.35 3.58
CA GLN A 186 -0.45 -28.35 2.98
C GLN A 186 -1.85 -28.27 3.57
#